data_AF-A0A955DD70-F1
#
_entry.id   AF-A0A955DD70-F1
#
_cell.length_a   1.000
_cell.length_b   1.000
_cell.length_c   1.000
_cell.angle_alpha   90.00
_cell.angle_beta   90.00
_cell.angle_gamma   90.00
#
_symmetry.space_group_name_H-M   'P 1'
#
loop_
_entity.id
_entity.type
_entity.pdbx_description
1 polymer ?
#
loop_
_entity_poly.entity_id
_entity_poly.type
_entity_poly.pdbx_seq_one_letter_code
_entity_poly.pdbx_strand_id
1 'polypeptide(L)'
;MNDGRRSPFDRSARLALIVASLTLVVCGVTFQWVVQYYDVALRKRPVDVREQLSTISRRLGDWSARGSDRVIPDAVLEELGTEVYLDRVCVLDDDAGGREAINLHIAYYTGLIDAVPHVPDRCFVAGGGATIIGQPENVPLPVDGAAWPVTDPPLLNLATGRPYRFMTYAHPVTGRTITVHMPLNDLELRTSVFRPKDDPEARLFAGYLFIANGRTTCRPEDIRLLAFDLRDRYSYFCKVQFTMVGTRLTTKEQFVARASSLLEPLLPELMRCLPDWAEVERRDASTSPGSPATEHGD
;
A
#
# COMPACT_ATOMS: atom_id res chain seq x y z
N MET A 1 53.14 65.58 2.01
CA MET A 1 51.78 65.14 1.64
C MET A 1 51.79 63.64 1.51
N ASN A 2 51.40 62.91 2.57
CA ASN A 2 51.26 61.46 2.51
C ASN A 2 50.08 61.06 3.41
N ASP A 3 48.87 61.23 2.88
CA ASP A 3 47.64 60.76 3.52
C ASP A 3 47.30 59.37 2.96
N GLY A 4 48.05 58.38 3.45
CA GLY A 4 47.82 56.98 3.15
C GLY A 4 46.65 56.45 3.97
N ARG A 5 45.44 56.63 3.41
CA ARG A 5 44.13 56.16 3.91
C ARG A 5 44.22 54.75 4.54
N ARG A 6 44.41 54.68 5.86
CA ARG A 6 44.34 53.42 6.62
C ARG A 6 42.87 53.04 6.75
N SER A 7 42.50 51.83 6.32
CA SER A 7 41.12 51.35 6.43
C SER A 7 40.68 51.39 7.91
N PRO A 8 39.45 51.79 8.25
CA PRO A 8 39.03 51.98 9.64
C PRO A 8 38.59 50.68 10.35
N PHE A 9 38.74 49.50 9.72
CA PHE A 9 38.32 48.25 10.35
C PHE A 9 39.44 47.64 11.18
N ASP A 10 39.20 47.58 12.49
CA ASP A 10 40.01 46.82 13.46
C ASP A 10 40.18 45.37 12.99
N ARG A 11 41.37 44.77 13.21
CA ARG A 11 41.66 43.38 12.81
C ARG A 11 40.65 42.41 13.40
N SER A 12 40.18 42.70 14.62
CA SER A 12 39.13 41.98 15.33
C SER A 12 37.81 41.97 14.54
N ALA A 13 37.39 43.11 14.01
CA ALA A 13 36.16 43.27 13.24
C ALA A 13 36.23 42.53 11.90
N ARG A 14 37.39 42.54 11.23
CA ARG A 14 37.60 41.75 10.00
C ARG A 14 37.55 40.25 10.27
N LEU A 15 38.17 39.79 11.35
CA LEU A 15 38.11 38.39 11.79
C LEU A 15 36.68 37.97 12.12
N ALA A 16 35.94 38.79 12.85
CA ALA A 16 34.54 38.53 13.19
C ALA A 16 33.65 38.42 11.93
N LEU A 17 33.85 39.32 10.95
CA LEU A 17 33.12 39.28 9.68
C LEU A 17 33.44 38.01 8.89
N ILE A 18 34.71 37.61 8.82
CA ILE A 18 35.14 36.38 8.12
C ILE A 18 34.53 35.15 8.79
N VAL A 19 34.59 35.05 10.12
CA VAL A 19 34.00 33.94 10.87
C VAL A 19 32.49 33.90 10.68
N ALA A 20 31.79 35.02 10.81
CA ALA A 20 30.35 35.09 10.59
C ALA A 20 29.96 34.70 9.15
N SER A 21 30.73 35.15 8.17
CA SER A 21 30.51 34.81 6.75
C SER A 21 30.75 33.32 6.50
N LEU A 22 31.83 32.75 7.05
CA LEU A 22 32.11 31.31 6.96
C LEU A 22 31.02 30.49 7.62
N THR A 23 30.56 30.87 8.81
CA THR A 23 29.46 30.19 9.50
C THR A 23 28.19 30.23 8.68
N LEU A 24 27.83 31.38 8.10
CA LEU A 24 26.65 31.49 7.22
C LEU A 24 26.77 30.61 5.97
N VAL A 25 27.94 30.57 5.33
CA VAL A 25 28.19 29.71 4.17
C VAL A 25 28.09 28.24 4.58
N VAL A 26 28.72 27.82 5.68
CA VAL A 26 28.67 26.44 6.17
C VAL A 26 27.24 26.04 6.53
N CYS A 27 26.49 26.90 7.24
CA CYS A 27 25.09 26.64 7.55
C CYS A 27 24.25 26.55 6.27
N GLY A 28 24.47 27.43 5.29
CA GLY A 28 23.76 27.40 4.01
C GLY A 28 24.03 26.14 3.21
N VAL A 29 25.29 25.72 3.08
CA VAL A 29 25.67 24.48 2.39
C VAL A 29 25.14 23.27 3.13
N THR A 30 25.30 23.21 4.46
CA THR A 30 24.78 22.12 5.28
C THR A 30 23.26 22.02 5.15
N PHE A 31 22.54 23.14 5.19
CA PHE A 31 21.10 23.16 5.04
C PHE A 31 20.66 22.70 3.64
N GLN A 32 21.31 23.17 2.57
CA GLN A 32 21.02 22.70 1.21
C GLN A 32 21.29 21.21 1.05
N TRP A 33 22.39 20.71 1.61
CA TRP A 33 22.73 19.29 1.58
C TRP A 33 21.75 18.43 2.38
N VAL A 34 21.37 18.88 3.58
CA VAL A 34 20.31 18.28 4.40
C VAL A 34 19.00 18.29 3.63
N VAL A 35 18.57 19.42 3.06
CA VAL A 35 17.33 19.50 2.28
C VAL A 35 17.38 18.58 1.08
N GLN A 36 18.47 18.51 0.30
CA GLN A 36 18.56 17.59 -0.83
C GLN A 36 18.53 16.12 -0.41
N TYR A 37 19.23 15.78 0.68
CA TYR A 37 19.21 14.44 1.26
C TYR A 37 17.80 14.05 1.74
N TYR A 38 17.10 14.98 2.41
CA TYR A 38 15.76 14.76 2.91
C TYR A 38 14.67 14.96 1.85
N ASP A 39 14.85 15.73 0.78
CA ASP A 39 13.88 15.90 -0.32
C ASP A 39 13.74 14.61 -1.12
N VAL A 40 14.82 13.83 -1.27
CA VAL A 40 14.77 12.45 -1.77
C VAL A 40 13.98 11.53 -0.83
N ALA A 41 14.05 11.75 0.49
CA ALA A 41 13.31 10.98 1.48
C ALA A 41 11.83 11.43 1.61
N LEU A 42 11.56 12.72 1.36
CA LEU A 42 10.29 13.43 1.48
C LEU A 42 9.50 13.51 0.18
N ARG A 43 10.04 13.06 -0.96
CA ARG A 43 9.31 12.90 -2.23
C ARG A 43 9.50 11.48 -2.73
N LYS A 44 8.56 10.62 -2.36
CA LYS A 44 8.55 9.23 -2.83
C LYS A 44 8.27 9.19 -4.33
N ARG A 45 9.05 8.39 -5.04
CA ARG A 45 8.83 8.12 -6.46
C ARG A 45 7.69 7.12 -6.64
N PRO A 46 6.88 7.28 -7.70
CA PRO A 46 5.87 6.29 -8.04
C PRO A 46 6.52 4.99 -8.49
N VAL A 47 5.79 3.89 -8.34
CA VAL A 47 6.09 2.56 -8.85
C VAL A 47 4.86 2.10 -9.59
N ASP A 48 5.02 1.69 -10.84
CA ASP A 48 3.89 1.19 -11.61
C ASP A 48 3.53 -0.23 -11.16
N VAL A 49 2.25 -0.56 -11.30
CA VAL A 49 1.80 -1.95 -11.19
C VAL A 49 2.51 -2.80 -12.27
N ARG A 50 2.87 -4.04 -11.92
CA ARG A 50 3.49 -4.98 -12.87
C ARG A 50 2.53 -5.35 -13.98
N GLU A 51 1.26 -5.50 -13.62
CA GLU A 51 0.16 -5.82 -14.53
C GLU A 51 -1.12 -5.10 -14.09
N GLN A 52 -2.03 -4.87 -15.03
CA GLN A 52 -3.30 -4.23 -14.71
C GLN A 52 -4.13 -5.11 -13.75
N LEU A 53 -4.80 -4.50 -12.78
CA LEU A 53 -5.66 -5.19 -11.82
C LEU A 53 -6.83 -5.93 -12.51
N SER A 54 -7.24 -5.47 -13.70
CA SER A 54 -8.24 -6.14 -14.54
C SER A 54 -7.81 -7.55 -15.00
N THR A 55 -6.51 -7.85 -15.00
CA THR A 55 -5.97 -9.17 -15.37
C THR A 55 -6.15 -10.23 -14.28
N ILE A 56 -6.53 -9.83 -13.05
CA ILE A 56 -6.87 -10.77 -11.98
C ILE A 56 -7.98 -11.70 -12.49
N SER A 57 -7.75 -13.01 -12.34
CA SER A 57 -8.66 -14.04 -12.84
C SER A 57 -10.11 -13.76 -12.44
N ARG A 58 -11.02 -13.98 -13.38
CA ARG A 58 -12.47 -13.88 -13.15
C ARG A 58 -13.02 -15.07 -12.37
N ARG A 59 -12.21 -16.11 -12.17
CA ARG A 59 -12.49 -17.28 -11.33
C ARG A 59 -11.39 -17.43 -10.28
N LEU A 60 -11.77 -17.34 -9.01
CA LEU A 60 -10.87 -17.33 -7.86
C LEU A 60 -11.28 -18.46 -6.91
N GLY A 61 -10.69 -19.65 -7.10
CA GLY A 61 -11.17 -20.86 -6.41
C GLY A 61 -12.64 -21.14 -6.75
N ASP A 62 -13.46 -21.26 -5.71
CA ASP A 62 -14.90 -21.48 -5.81
C ASP A 62 -15.71 -20.20 -6.07
N TRP A 63 -15.04 -19.06 -6.28
CA TRP A 63 -15.67 -17.78 -6.59
C TRP A 63 -15.60 -17.46 -8.07
N SER A 64 -16.69 -16.92 -8.62
CA SER A 64 -16.75 -16.41 -9.98
C SER A 64 -17.27 -14.97 -10.03
N ALA A 65 -16.73 -14.21 -11.00
CA ALA A 65 -17.12 -12.83 -11.25
C ALA A 65 -18.49 -12.76 -11.92
N ARG A 66 -19.46 -12.10 -11.28
CA ARG A 66 -20.81 -11.86 -11.80
C ARG A 66 -20.86 -10.61 -12.67
N GLY A 67 -21.10 -10.80 -13.97
CA GLY A 67 -21.19 -9.69 -14.93
C GLY A 67 -19.85 -9.01 -15.16
N SER A 68 -19.79 -7.93 -15.94
CA SER A 68 -18.55 -7.18 -16.18
C SER A 68 -18.06 -6.45 -14.93
N ASP A 69 -16.76 -6.15 -14.89
CA ASP A 69 -16.19 -5.28 -13.86
C ASP A 69 -16.86 -3.89 -13.95
N ARG A 70 -17.12 -3.28 -12.80
CA ARG A 70 -17.85 -2.01 -12.71
C ARG A 70 -16.91 -0.86 -13.05
N VAL A 71 -17.40 0.06 -13.86
CA VAL A 71 -16.73 1.33 -14.13
C VAL A 71 -17.19 2.32 -13.08
N ILE A 72 -16.23 2.88 -12.34
CA ILE A 72 -16.49 3.94 -11.37
C ILE A 72 -16.61 5.26 -12.14
N PRO A 73 -17.67 6.06 -11.91
CA PRO A 73 -17.82 7.37 -12.55
C PRO A 73 -16.69 8.34 -12.18
N ASP A 74 -16.33 9.25 -13.10
CA ASP A 74 -15.21 10.19 -12.94
C ASP A 74 -15.26 11.00 -11.64
N ALA A 75 -16.44 11.45 -11.22
CA ALA A 75 -16.61 12.19 -9.96
C ALA A 75 -16.16 11.36 -8.73
N VAL A 76 -16.42 10.05 -8.74
CA VAL A 76 -15.99 9.15 -7.66
C VAL A 76 -14.51 8.78 -7.80
N LEU A 77 -13.95 8.79 -9.02
CA LEU A 77 -12.51 8.60 -9.24
C LEU A 77 -11.67 9.76 -8.72
N GLU A 78 -12.14 10.99 -8.91
CA GLU A 78 -11.50 12.19 -8.35
C GLU A 78 -11.41 12.10 -6.82
N GLU A 79 -12.49 11.67 -6.17
CA GLU A 79 -12.48 11.40 -4.73
C GLU A 79 -11.59 10.20 -4.37
N LEU A 80 -11.62 9.13 -5.16
CA LEU A 80 -10.81 7.93 -4.90
C LEU A 80 -9.31 8.25 -4.94
N GLY A 81 -8.90 9.21 -5.77
CA GLY A 81 -7.51 9.67 -5.90
C GLY A 81 -6.62 8.72 -6.69
N THR A 82 -7.21 7.77 -7.45
CA THR A 82 -6.48 6.86 -8.34
C THR A 82 -7.38 6.34 -9.47
N GLU A 83 -6.78 6.15 -10.63
CA GLU A 83 -7.39 5.50 -11.80
C GLU A 83 -7.09 4.00 -11.87
N VAL A 84 -6.19 3.49 -11.01
CA VAL A 84 -5.79 2.09 -10.98
C VAL A 84 -6.64 1.35 -9.95
N TYR A 85 -7.76 0.77 -10.41
CA TYR A 85 -8.70 0.06 -9.55
C TYR A 85 -9.28 -1.20 -10.22
N LEU A 86 -9.90 -2.05 -9.40
CA LEU A 86 -10.79 -3.13 -9.81
C LEU A 86 -12.02 -3.09 -8.91
N ASP A 87 -13.22 -3.00 -9.51
CA ASP A 87 -14.49 -3.15 -8.80
C ASP A 87 -15.28 -4.30 -9.42
N ARG A 88 -15.48 -5.36 -8.66
CA ARG A 88 -15.99 -6.64 -9.16
C ARG A 88 -16.97 -7.24 -8.17
N VAL A 89 -18.06 -7.80 -8.69
CA VAL A 89 -18.98 -8.60 -7.87
C VAL A 89 -18.61 -10.06 -8.00
N CYS A 90 -18.26 -10.71 -6.90
CA CYS A 90 -17.93 -12.13 -6.82
C CYS A 90 -19.10 -12.89 -6.19
N VAL A 91 -19.40 -14.07 -6.71
CA VAL A 91 -20.39 -15.02 -6.18
C VAL A 91 -19.74 -16.39 -6.01
N LEU A 92 -20.20 -17.17 -5.05
CA LEU A 92 -19.77 -18.56 -4.91
C LEU A 92 -20.47 -19.43 -5.97
N ASP A 93 -19.71 -20.32 -6.60
CA ASP A 93 -20.18 -21.22 -7.65
C ASP A 93 -21.35 -22.10 -7.18
N ASP A 94 -21.38 -22.49 -5.90
CA ASP A 94 -22.43 -23.32 -5.28
C ASP A 94 -23.69 -22.56 -4.85
N ASP A 95 -23.71 -21.22 -4.89
CA ASP A 95 -24.89 -20.41 -4.53
C ASP A 95 -25.83 -20.28 -5.74
N ALA A 96 -26.61 -21.32 -6.01
CA ALA A 96 -27.61 -21.40 -7.08
C ALA A 96 -28.69 -20.28 -7.02
N GLY A 97 -28.76 -19.50 -5.93
CA GLY A 97 -29.65 -18.37 -5.76
C GLY A 97 -29.03 -16.98 -5.92
N GLY A 98 -27.69 -16.88 -6.05
CA GLY A 98 -26.96 -15.60 -6.18
C GLY A 98 -27.24 -14.59 -5.07
N ARG A 99 -27.62 -15.05 -3.87
CA ARG A 99 -28.12 -14.20 -2.78
C ARG A 99 -26.99 -13.58 -1.96
N GLU A 100 -25.80 -14.18 -1.94
CA GLU A 100 -24.69 -13.73 -1.11
C GLU A 100 -23.47 -13.32 -1.95
N ALA A 101 -23.62 -12.24 -2.70
CA ALA A 101 -22.53 -11.67 -3.48
C ALA A 101 -21.61 -10.79 -2.62
N ILE A 102 -20.29 -10.91 -2.83
CA ILE A 102 -19.29 -9.99 -2.30
C ILE A 102 -18.89 -9.00 -3.40
N ASN A 103 -19.01 -7.71 -3.13
CA ASN A 103 -18.31 -6.70 -3.91
C ASN A 103 -16.85 -6.62 -3.44
N LEU A 104 -15.94 -6.91 -4.35
CA LEU A 104 -14.50 -6.77 -4.22
C LEU A 104 -14.10 -5.44 -4.87
N HIS A 105 -13.49 -4.57 -4.09
CA HIS A 105 -12.95 -3.30 -4.55
C HIS A 105 -11.46 -3.23 -4.20
N ILE A 106 -10.61 -3.04 -5.21
CA ILE A 106 -9.16 -2.91 -5.07
C ILE A 106 -8.76 -1.57 -5.65
N ALA A 107 -7.95 -0.79 -4.94
CA ALA A 107 -7.45 0.51 -5.41
C ALA A 107 -5.96 0.65 -5.10
N TYR A 108 -5.18 1.03 -6.10
CA TYR A 108 -3.73 1.14 -6.02
C TYR A 108 -3.27 2.60 -6.02
N TYR A 109 -2.35 2.94 -5.13
CA TYR A 109 -1.83 4.29 -4.93
C TYR A 109 -0.32 4.26 -4.91
N THR A 110 0.32 5.25 -5.54
CA THR A 110 1.78 5.35 -5.59
C THR A 110 2.25 6.78 -5.70
N GLY A 111 3.45 7.10 -5.16
CA GLY A 111 4.07 8.43 -5.27
C GLY A 111 3.35 9.57 -4.54
N LEU A 112 2.25 9.31 -3.84
CA LEU A 112 1.46 10.30 -3.12
C LEU A 112 1.75 10.22 -1.63
N ILE A 113 2.19 11.31 -0.99
CA ILE A 113 2.54 11.33 0.45
C ILE A 113 1.36 11.66 1.34
N ASP A 114 0.42 12.44 0.82
CA ASP A 114 -0.72 12.95 1.56
C ASP A 114 -2.04 12.26 1.16
N ALA A 115 -1.97 11.16 0.41
CA ALA A 115 -3.16 10.39 0.07
C ALA A 115 -3.74 9.73 1.33
N VAL A 116 -4.84 10.30 1.82
CA VAL A 116 -5.65 9.68 2.88
C VAL A 116 -6.54 8.64 2.21
N PRO A 117 -6.45 7.35 2.56
CA PRO A 117 -7.28 6.33 1.94
C PRO A 117 -8.75 6.57 2.29
N HIS A 118 -9.61 6.48 1.28
CA HIS A 118 -11.04 6.41 1.48
C HIS A 118 -11.39 5.04 2.07
N VAL A 119 -11.98 5.02 3.27
CA VAL A 119 -12.32 3.80 4.01
C VAL A 119 -13.80 3.75 4.38
N PRO A 120 -14.42 2.55 4.37
CA PRO A 120 -15.84 2.37 4.70
C PRO A 120 -16.28 3.04 6.00
N ASP A 121 -15.44 2.96 7.05
CA ASP A 121 -15.68 3.54 8.38
C ASP A 121 -16.03 5.03 8.34
N ARG A 122 -15.48 5.76 7.36
CA ARG A 122 -15.71 7.20 7.17
C ARG A 122 -16.74 7.45 6.07
N CYS A 123 -16.59 6.78 4.93
CA CYS A 123 -17.35 7.10 3.72
C CYS A 123 -18.84 6.72 3.81
N PHE A 124 -19.19 5.53 4.33
CA PHE A 124 -20.61 5.12 4.40
C PHE A 124 -21.42 5.93 5.40
N VAL A 125 -20.77 6.43 6.45
CA VAL A 125 -21.39 7.30 7.45
C VAL A 125 -21.49 8.74 6.92
N ALA A 126 -20.41 9.27 6.33
CA ALA A 126 -20.37 10.64 5.83
C ALA A 126 -21.35 10.89 4.67
N GLY A 127 -21.57 9.90 3.80
CA GLY A 127 -22.56 9.98 2.72
C GLY A 127 -24.02 9.92 3.16
N GLY A 128 -24.30 9.73 4.46
CA GLY A 128 -25.66 9.68 5.01
C GLY A 128 -26.50 8.47 4.59
N GLY A 129 -25.91 7.51 3.87
CA GLY A 129 -26.60 6.32 3.34
C GLY A 129 -26.69 5.14 4.32
N ALA A 130 -25.83 5.11 5.34
CA ALA A 130 -25.88 4.07 6.37
C ALA A 130 -25.38 4.56 7.73
N THR A 131 -25.82 3.91 8.80
CA THR A 131 -25.34 4.16 10.17
C THR A 131 -24.51 2.99 10.66
N ILE A 132 -23.32 3.26 11.18
CA ILE A 132 -22.47 2.21 11.76
C ILE A 132 -23.13 1.57 12.99
N ILE A 133 -22.99 0.26 13.11
CA ILE A 133 -23.45 -0.54 14.25
C ILE A 133 -22.21 -1.01 15.00
N GLY A 134 -22.06 -0.55 16.25
CA GLY A 134 -20.90 -0.87 17.06
C GLY A 134 -19.65 -0.10 16.63
N GLN A 135 -18.48 -0.60 17.03
CA GLN A 135 -17.18 -0.07 16.63
C GLN A 135 -16.55 -1.00 15.57
N PRO A 136 -15.73 -0.46 14.65
CA PRO A 136 -14.91 -1.29 13.77
C PRO A 136 -14.00 -2.21 14.58
N GLU A 137 -13.87 -3.46 14.14
CA GLU A 137 -13.03 -4.47 14.78
C GLU A 137 -11.98 -4.99 13.81
N ASN A 138 -10.77 -5.27 14.30
CA ASN A 138 -9.73 -5.92 13.51
C ASN A 138 -9.84 -7.43 13.75
N VAL A 139 -10.20 -8.18 12.73
CA VAL A 139 -10.40 -9.63 12.82
C VAL A 139 -9.27 -10.34 12.07
N PRO A 140 -8.51 -11.24 12.71
CA PRO A 140 -7.51 -12.05 12.01
C PRO A 140 -8.14 -12.87 10.88
N LEU A 141 -7.50 -12.86 9.72
CA LEU A 141 -7.88 -13.70 8.60
C LEU A 141 -7.11 -15.02 8.69
N PRO A 142 -7.79 -16.18 8.60
CA PRO A 142 -7.17 -17.50 8.70
C PRO A 142 -6.40 -17.87 7.42
N VAL A 143 -5.43 -17.05 7.02
CA VAL A 143 -4.52 -17.31 5.91
C VAL A 143 -3.15 -17.65 6.52
N ASP A 144 -2.70 -18.90 6.38
CA ASP A 144 -1.42 -19.36 6.93
C ASP A 144 -0.25 -18.87 6.08
N GLY A 145 0.14 -17.62 6.29
CA GLY A 145 1.32 -17.04 5.65
C GLY A 145 2.64 -17.64 6.12
N ALA A 146 2.67 -18.33 7.27
CA ALA A 146 3.88 -18.94 7.82
C ALA A 146 4.25 -20.24 7.09
N ALA A 147 3.29 -20.90 6.46
CA ALA A 147 3.51 -22.08 5.62
C ALA A 147 4.25 -21.79 4.30
N TRP A 148 4.29 -20.53 3.85
CA TRP A 148 4.93 -20.19 2.58
C TRP A 148 6.46 -20.30 2.65
N PRO A 149 7.13 -20.90 1.64
CA PRO A 149 8.58 -21.05 1.62
C PRO A 149 9.32 -19.70 1.56
N VAL A 150 10.58 -19.72 2.00
CA VAL A 150 11.53 -18.61 1.88
C VAL A 150 12.57 -18.99 0.83
N THR A 151 13.06 -18.03 0.04
CA THR A 151 14.12 -18.27 -0.94
C THR A 151 15.45 -18.60 -0.24
N ASP A 152 16.34 -19.31 -0.93
CA ASP A 152 17.73 -19.52 -0.49
C ASP A 152 18.69 -18.98 -1.56
N PRO A 153 19.44 -17.88 -1.30
CA PRO A 153 19.44 -17.11 -0.06
C PRO A 153 18.14 -16.30 0.17
N PRO A 154 17.80 -15.97 1.43
CA PRO A 154 16.60 -15.22 1.75
C PRO A 154 16.68 -13.77 1.26
N LEU A 155 15.63 -13.30 0.60
CA LEU A 155 15.43 -11.87 0.35
C LEU A 155 14.81 -11.24 1.60
N LEU A 156 15.46 -10.21 2.16
CA LEU A 156 15.01 -9.56 3.39
C LEU A 156 14.34 -8.23 3.08
N ASN A 157 13.23 -7.95 3.75
CA ASN A 157 12.60 -6.63 3.73
C ASN A 157 13.49 -5.61 4.45
N LEU A 158 13.83 -4.51 3.80
CA LEU A 158 14.80 -3.54 4.33
C LEU A 158 14.30 -2.86 5.60
N ALA A 159 13.00 -2.66 5.71
CA ALA A 159 12.41 -1.96 6.84
C ALA A 159 12.36 -2.83 8.12
N THR A 160 12.12 -4.13 7.97
CA THR A 160 11.87 -5.07 9.08
C THR A 160 12.97 -6.10 9.31
N GLY A 161 13.86 -6.32 8.34
CA GLY A 161 14.87 -7.38 8.36
C GLY A 161 14.30 -8.80 8.25
N ARG A 162 12.99 -8.96 8.06
CA ARG A 162 12.33 -10.27 7.95
C ARG A 162 12.42 -10.80 6.51
N PRO A 163 12.56 -12.12 6.31
CA PRO A 163 12.59 -12.70 4.98
C PRO A 163 11.22 -12.63 4.30
N TYR A 164 11.21 -12.26 3.02
CA TYR A 164 10.06 -12.48 2.16
C TYR A 164 9.81 -13.97 2.00
N ARG A 165 8.55 -14.31 2.09
CA ARG A 165 8.05 -15.62 1.68
C ARG A 165 7.51 -15.51 0.27
N PHE A 166 7.46 -16.62 -0.45
CA PHE A 166 6.96 -16.65 -1.82
C PHE A 166 5.98 -17.79 -2.04
N MET A 167 5.18 -17.66 -3.08
CA MET A 167 4.40 -18.74 -3.65
C MET A 167 4.72 -18.88 -5.13
N THR A 168 4.62 -20.11 -5.64
CA THR A 168 4.59 -20.35 -7.08
C THR A 168 3.14 -20.39 -7.54
N TYR A 169 2.86 -19.68 -8.62
CA TYR A 169 1.52 -19.53 -9.17
C TYR A 169 1.56 -19.75 -10.67
N ALA A 170 0.59 -20.51 -11.21
CA ALA A 170 0.46 -20.70 -12.64
C ALA A 170 -0.32 -19.50 -13.22
N HIS A 171 0.34 -18.71 -14.07
CA HIS A 171 -0.27 -17.53 -14.67
C HIS A 171 -1.53 -17.91 -15.47
N PRO A 172 -2.69 -17.26 -15.25
CA PRO A 172 -3.99 -17.71 -15.77
C PRO A 172 -4.07 -17.71 -17.31
N VAL A 173 -3.40 -16.75 -17.96
CA VAL A 173 -3.36 -16.64 -19.42
C VAL A 173 -2.24 -17.47 -20.07
N THR A 174 -1.00 -17.36 -19.57
CA THR A 174 0.17 -17.95 -20.23
C THR A 174 0.48 -19.38 -19.78
N GLY A 175 -0.11 -19.85 -18.67
CA GLY A 175 0.20 -21.14 -18.05
C GLY A 175 1.60 -21.24 -17.45
N ARG A 176 2.41 -20.18 -17.52
CA ARG A 176 3.76 -20.17 -16.98
C ARG A 176 3.71 -20.10 -15.46
N THR A 177 4.49 -20.95 -14.79
CA THR A 177 4.74 -20.81 -13.36
C THR A 177 5.56 -19.56 -13.11
N ILE A 178 5.05 -18.68 -12.26
CA ILE A 178 5.72 -17.47 -11.78
C ILE A 178 5.92 -17.57 -10.27
N THR A 179 6.96 -16.91 -9.78
CA THR A 179 7.18 -16.71 -8.35
C THR A 179 6.62 -15.34 -7.96
N VAL A 180 5.88 -15.31 -6.86
CA VAL A 180 5.29 -14.10 -6.30
C VAL A 180 5.68 -14.00 -4.83
N HIS A 181 6.33 -12.91 -4.44
CA HIS A 181 6.63 -12.64 -3.03
C HIS A 181 5.39 -12.14 -2.31
N MET A 182 5.10 -12.75 -1.17
CA MET A 182 3.92 -12.49 -0.37
C MET A 182 4.19 -11.35 0.63
N PRO A 183 3.16 -10.57 1.00
CA PRO A 183 3.36 -9.47 1.92
C PRO A 183 3.66 -9.99 3.32
N LEU A 184 4.44 -9.21 4.08
CA LEU A 184 4.74 -9.49 5.48
C LEU A 184 3.58 -9.10 6.40
N ASN A 185 3.70 -9.56 7.65
CA ASN A 185 2.73 -9.43 8.76
C ASN A 185 1.51 -10.33 8.62
N ASP A 186 0.82 -10.51 9.75
CA ASP A 186 -0.40 -11.29 9.80
C ASP A 186 -1.53 -10.53 9.09
N LEU A 187 -2.33 -11.25 8.32
CA LEU A 187 -3.46 -10.67 7.60
C LEU A 187 -4.61 -10.44 8.59
N GLU A 188 -4.98 -9.19 8.77
CA GLU A 188 -6.16 -8.80 9.54
C GLU A 188 -7.13 -8.04 8.65
N LEU A 189 -8.43 -8.25 8.87
CA LEU A 189 -9.51 -7.55 8.21
C LEU A 189 -10.16 -6.57 9.18
N ARG A 190 -10.02 -5.27 8.92
CA ARG A 190 -10.77 -4.25 9.65
C ARG A 190 -12.20 -4.25 9.17
N THR A 191 -13.11 -4.65 10.05
CA THR A 191 -14.48 -5.02 9.74
C THR A 191 -15.47 -4.11 10.46
N SER A 192 -16.43 -3.58 9.71
CA SER A 192 -17.48 -2.68 10.18
C SER A 192 -18.84 -3.17 9.67
N VAL A 193 -19.87 -3.00 10.50
CA VAL A 193 -21.26 -3.34 10.17
C VAL A 193 -22.06 -2.06 10.15
N PHE A 194 -22.91 -1.92 9.14
CA PHE A 194 -23.75 -0.75 8.95
C PHE A 194 -25.21 -1.17 8.78
N ARG A 195 -26.10 -0.27 9.19
CA ARG A 195 -27.52 -0.32 8.88
C ARG A 195 -27.79 0.62 7.70
N PRO A 196 -28.15 0.11 6.51
CA PRO A 196 -28.61 0.96 5.42
C PRO A 196 -29.82 1.79 5.84
N LYS A 197 -29.93 3.02 5.33
CA LYS A 197 -31.06 3.90 5.62
C LYS A 197 -32.35 3.43 4.93
N ASP A 198 -32.23 2.94 3.70
CA ASP A 198 -33.37 2.59 2.85
C ASP A 198 -33.98 1.21 3.19
N ASP A 199 -33.18 0.33 3.81
CA ASP A 199 -33.63 -0.98 4.28
C ASP A 199 -33.09 -1.25 5.70
N PRO A 200 -33.91 -1.02 6.75
CA PRO A 200 -33.52 -1.29 8.14
C PRO A 200 -33.34 -2.78 8.48
N GLU A 201 -33.91 -3.70 7.68
CA GLU A 201 -33.76 -5.15 7.84
C GLU A 201 -32.45 -5.65 7.23
N ALA A 202 -31.88 -4.91 6.28
CA ALA A 202 -30.57 -5.21 5.73
C ALA A 202 -29.44 -4.89 6.73
N ARG A 203 -28.32 -5.57 6.53
CA ARG A 203 -27.02 -5.26 7.13
C ARG A 203 -25.99 -5.15 6.03
N LEU A 204 -25.24 -4.06 6.04
CA LEU A 204 -24.11 -3.87 5.15
C LEU A 204 -22.84 -4.17 5.92
N PHE A 205 -22.10 -5.17 5.48
CA PHE A 205 -20.80 -5.52 6.03
C PHE A 205 -19.71 -4.95 5.13
N ALA A 206 -18.71 -4.31 5.72
CA ALA A 206 -17.54 -3.85 5.00
C ALA A 206 -16.28 -4.29 5.74
N GLY A 207 -15.32 -4.84 5.00
CA GLY A 207 -14.04 -5.27 5.52
C GLY A 207 -12.93 -4.76 4.61
N TYR A 208 -11.83 -4.30 5.16
CA TYR A 208 -10.69 -3.88 4.35
C TYR A 208 -9.34 -4.14 5.01
N LEU A 209 -8.31 -4.21 4.17
CA LEU A 209 -6.91 -4.23 4.55
C LEU A 209 -6.09 -3.47 3.50
N PHE A 210 -4.83 -3.22 3.83
CA PHE A 210 -3.86 -2.56 2.97
C PHE A 210 -2.61 -3.40 2.80
N ILE A 211 -2.02 -3.33 1.61
CA ILE A 211 -0.68 -3.81 1.30
C ILE A 211 0.16 -2.60 0.92
N ALA A 212 1.18 -2.26 1.71
CA ALA A 212 2.05 -1.12 1.50
C ALA A 212 3.51 -1.55 1.59
N ASN A 213 4.30 -1.24 0.56
CA ASN A 213 5.73 -1.58 0.49
C ASN A 213 6.01 -3.03 0.97
N GLY A 214 5.28 -4.00 0.41
CA GLY A 214 5.45 -5.42 0.72
C GLY A 214 4.99 -5.87 2.11
N ARG A 215 4.24 -5.05 2.85
CA ARG A 215 3.75 -5.33 4.22
C ARG A 215 2.26 -5.10 4.30
N THR A 216 1.58 -5.79 5.21
CA THR A 216 0.13 -5.61 5.43
C THR A 216 -0.18 -4.79 6.69
N THR A 217 -1.30 -4.08 6.64
CA THR A 217 -1.96 -3.46 7.81
C THR A 217 -3.46 -3.34 7.54
N CYS A 218 -4.28 -3.39 8.58
CA CYS A 218 -5.72 -3.13 8.51
C CYS A 218 -6.09 -1.70 8.95
N ARG A 219 -5.10 -0.91 9.40
CA ARG A 219 -5.29 0.42 9.98
C ARG A 219 -4.91 1.51 8.97
N PRO A 220 -5.83 2.45 8.65
CA PRO A 220 -5.53 3.57 7.76
C PRO A 220 -4.39 4.45 8.25
N GLU A 221 -4.28 4.65 9.56
CA GLU A 221 -3.22 5.43 10.20
C GLU A 221 -1.81 4.86 9.99
N ASP A 222 -1.70 3.54 9.84
CA ASP A 222 -0.40 2.85 9.72
C ASP A 222 0.13 2.82 8.30
N ILE A 223 -0.71 3.08 7.29
CA ILE A 223 -0.26 3.14 5.88
C ILE A 223 0.85 4.17 5.75
N ARG A 224 0.72 5.31 6.44
CA ARG A 224 1.74 6.36 6.35
C ARG A 224 3.08 5.86 6.90
N LEU A 225 3.06 5.06 7.96
CA LEU A 225 4.25 4.47 8.56
C LEU A 225 4.88 3.41 7.64
N LEU A 226 4.06 2.63 6.92
CA LEU A 226 4.54 1.57 6.03
C LEU A 226 4.97 2.06 4.65
N ALA A 227 4.24 3.01 4.05
CA ALA A 227 4.51 3.51 2.71
C ALA A 227 5.55 4.64 2.69
N PHE A 228 5.75 5.37 3.80
CA PHE A 228 6.68 6.51 3.87
C PHE A 228 7.84 6.28 4.83
N ASP A 229 8.42 5.08 4.84
CA ASP A 229 9.72 4.86 5.46
C ASP A 229 10.75 5.78 4.79
N LEU A 230 11.43 6.64 5.55
CA LEU A 230 12.37 7.64 5.01
C LEU A 230 13.52 7.01 4.20
N ARG A 231 13.80 5.72 4.41
CA ARG A 231 14.83 4.98 3.69
C ARG A 231 14.43 4.57 2.27
N ASP A 232 13.13 4.46 2.00
CA ASP A 232 12.62 4.00 0.71
C ASP A 232 12.56 5.17 -0.29
N ARG A 233 13.14 5.02 -1.48
CA ARG A 233 12.97 6.02 -2.56
C ARG A 233 11.60 5.95 -3.23
N TYR A 234 10.93 4.82 -3.09
CA TYR A 234 9.66 4.50 -3.73
C TYR A 234 8.56 4.29 -2.69
N SER A 235 7.31 4.49 -3.08
CA SER A 235 6.19 4.10 -2.22
C SER A 235 4.98 3.65 -3.00
N TYR A 236 4.28 2.66 -2.44
CA TYR A 236 2.92 2.35 -2.84
C TYR A 236 2.10 1.86 -1.67
N PHE A 237 0.79 1.97 -1.80
CA PHE A 237 -0.14 1.16 -1.04
C PHE A 237 -1.31 0.72 -1.91
N CYS A 238 -1.86 -0.45 -1.59
CA CYS A 238 -3.02 -1.02 -2.25
C CYS A 238 -4.09 -1.27 -1.19
N LYS A 239 -5.29 -0.73 -1.37
CA LYS A 239 -6.46 -1.04 -0.55
C LYS A 239 -7.17 -2.24 -1.15
N VAL A 240 -7.50 -3.22 -0.32
CA VAL A 240 -8.36 -4.35 -0.66
C VAL A 240 -9.58 -4.28 0.23
N GLN A 241 -10.76 -4.15 -0.38
CA GLN A 241 -12.03 -3.97 0.31
C GLN A 241 -13.05 -5.00 -0.14
N PHE A 242 -13.74 -5.58 0.82
CA PHE A 242 -14.86 -6.50 0.64
C PHE A 242 -16.12 -5.84 1.18
N THR A 243 -17.23 -5.98 0.47
CA THR A 243 -18.52 -5.45 0.91
C THR A 243 -19.61 -6.46 0.59
N MET A 244 -20.49 -6.72 1.55
CA MET A 244 -21.56 -7.71 1.44
C MET A 244 -22.84 -7.15 2.04
N VAL A 245 -23.96 -7.33 1.35
CA VAL A 245 -25.29 -7.06 1.90
C VAL A 245 -25.85 -8.38 2.43
N GLY A 246 -26.20 -8.39 3.71
CA GLY A 246 -26.85 -9.50 4.38
C GLY A 246 -28.16 -9.08 5.02
N THR A 247 -28.80 -10.01 5.72
CA THR A 247 -30.00 -9.76 6.52
C THR A 247 -29.62 -9.45 7.97
N ARG A 248 -30.59 -9.14 8.84
CA ARG A 248 -30.36 -9.03 10.29
C ARG A 248 -29.79 -10.30 10.94
N LEU A 249 -29.98 -11.46 10.32
CA LEU A 249 -29.49 -12.75 10.82
C LEU A 249 -28.05 -13.03 10.39
N THR A 250 -27.58 -12.35 9.34
CA THR A 250 -26.20 -12.49 8.87
C THR A 250 -25.27 -11.94 9.95
N THR A 251 -24.24 -12.72 10.30
CA THR A 251 -23.28 -12.32 11.32
C THR A 251 -21.98 -11.79 10.71
N LYS A 252 -21.21 -11.07 11.53
CA LYS A 252 -19.88 -10.58 11.15
C LYS A 252 -18.92 -11.74 10.86
N GLU A 253 -19.02 -12.83 11.62
CA GLU A 253 -18.19 -14.03 11.47
C GLU A 253 -18.44 -14.70 10.12
N GLN A 254 -19.71 -14.76 9.68
CA GLN A 254 -20.05 -15.23 8.34
C GLN A 254 -19.44 -14.34 7.26
N PHE A 255 -19.51 -13.02 7.40
CA PHE A 255 -18.86 -12.09 6.48
C PHE A 255 -17.33 -12.30 6.42
N VAL A 256 -16.66 -12.38 7.57
CA VAL A 256 -15.20 -12.58 7.63
C VAL A 256 -14.79 -13.91 7.00
N ALA A 257 -15.53 -14.99 7.27
CA ALA A 257 -15.27 -16.30 6.67
C ALA A 257 -15.35 -16.25 5.14
N ARG A 258 -16.35 -15.56 4.59
CA ARG A 258 -16.51 -15.38 3.14
C ARG A 258 -15.42 -14.47 2.54
N ALA A 259 -15.10 -13.36 3.20
CA ALA A 259 -14.02 -12.48 2.77
C ALA A 259 -12.66 -13.22 2.76
N SER A 260 -12.41 -14.05 3.78
CA SER A 260 -11.21 -14.88 3.86
C SER A 260 -11.14 -15.92 2.74
N SER A 261 -12.24 -16.63 2.46
CA SER A 261 -12.26 -17.64 1.41
C SER A 261 -12.10 -17.06 0.01
N LEU A 262 -12.50 -15.80 -0.20
CA LEU A 262 -12.21 -15.07 -1.45
C LEU A 262 -10.77 -14.53 -1.48
N LEU A 263 -10.25 -14.05 -0.34
CA LEU A 263 -8.90 -13.50 -0.25
C LEU A 263 -7.82 -14.53 -0.53
N GLU A 264 -7.99 -15.77 -0.06
CA GLU A 264 -6.99 -16.84 -0.21
C GLU A 264 -6.57 -17.09 -1.67
N PRO A 265 -7.49 -17.34 -2.63
CA PRO A 265 -7.14 -17.43 -4.05
C PRO A 265 -6.82 -16.07 -4.70
N LEU A 266 -7.34 -14.96 -4.17
CA LEU A 266 -7.09 -13.62 -4.69
C LEU A 266 -5.66 -13.13 -4.40
N LEU A 267 -5.12 -13.44 -3.23
CA LEU A 267 -3.87 -12.87 -2.76
C LEU A 267 -2.68 -13.12 -3.70
N PRO A 268 -2.39 -14.34 -4.20
CA PRO A 268 -1.30 -14.55 -5.15
C PRO A 268 -1.53 -13.81 -6.49
N GLU A 269 -2.78 -13.75 -6.97
CA GLU A 269 -3.14 -12.99 -8.19
C GLU A 269 -2.95 -11.49 -8.02
N LEU A 270 -3.30 -10.97 -6.84
CA LEU A 270 -3.10 -9.57 -6.50
C LEU A 270 -1.60 -9.26 -6.40
N MET A 271 -0.83 -10.07 -5.68
CA MET A 271 0.61 -9.87 -5.51
C MET A 271 1.39 -10.01 -6.83
N ARG A 272 0.86 -10.75 -7.81
CA ARG A 272 1.37 -10.77 -9.19
C ARG A 272 1.22 -9.42 -9.89
N CYS A 273 0.10 -8.73 -9.67
CA CYS A 273 -0.18 -7.41 -10.27
C CYS A 273 0.59 -6.29 -9.57
N LEU A 274 0.73 -6.37 -8.25
CA LEU A 274 1.43 -5.36 -7.45
C LEU A 274 2.94 -5.38 -7.67
N PRO A 275 3.66 -4.29 -7.36
CA PRO A 275 5.12 -4.29 -7.38
C PRO A 275 5.70 -5.38 -6.47
N ASP A 276 6.62 -6.17 -7.00
CA ASP A 276 7.36 -7.14 -6.21
C ASP A 276 8.38 -6.42 -5.34
N TRP A 277 8.01 -6.16 -4.08
CA TRP A 277 8.78 -5.29 -3.22
C TRP A 277 10.18 -5.83 -2.91
N ALA A 278 10.33 -7.16 -2.86
CA ALA A 278 11.64 -7.79 -2.70
C ALA A 278 12.58 -7.44 -3.88
N GLU A 279 12.04 -7.40 -5.11
CA GLU A 279 12.82 -6.96 -6.27
C GLU A 279 13.08 -5.46 -6.31
N VAL A 280 12.09 -4.66 -5.91
CA VAL A 280 12.22 -3.19 -5.85
C VAL A 280 13.34 -2.81 -4.89
N GLU A 281 13.33 -3.36 -3.67
CA GLU A 281 14.36 -3.12 -2.66
C GLU A 281 15.76 -3.55 -3.14
N ARG A 282 15.86 -4.72 -3.79
CA ARG A 282 17.12 -5.22 -4.35
C ARG A 282 17.69 -4.32 -5.45
N ARG A 283 16.84 -3.83 -6.36
CA ARG A 283 17.25 -2.89 -7.43
C ARG A 283 17.62 -1.52 -6.86
N ASP A 284 16.92 -1.08 -5.81
CA ASP A 284 17.21 0.19 -5.15
C ASP A 284 18.57 0.16 -4.44
N ALA A 285 18.88 -0.96 -3.77
CA ALA A 285 20.16 -1.21 -3.14
C ALA A 285 21.33 -1.23 -4.14
N SER A 286 21.15 -1.86 -5.31
CA SER A 286 22.20 -1.91 -6.35
C SER A 286 22.47 -0.57 -7.02
N THR A 287 21.50 0.36 -6.99
CA THR A 287 21.58 1.67 -7.65
C THR A 287 22.09 2.77 -6.69
N SER A 288 22.28 2.47 -5.41
CA SER A 288 22.78 3.44 -4.43
C SER A 288 24.31 3.59 -4.53
N PRO A 289 24.85 4.80 -4.71
CA PRO A 289 26.28 5.05 -4.85
C PRO A 289 26.97 4.83 -3.50
N GLY A 290 27.45 3.62 -3.27
CA GLY A 290 28.10 3.24 -2.00
C GLY A 290 28.37 1.74 -1.80
N SER A 291 27.92 0.86 -2.69
CA SER A 291 28.35 -0.54 -2.64
C SER A 291 29.72 -0.70 -3.33
N PRO A 292 30.76 -1.22 -2.65
CA PRO A 292 32.04 -1.45 -3.29
C PRO A 292 31.85 -2.51 -4.37
N ALA A 293 32.22 -2.17 -5.61
CA ALA A 293 32.32 -3.14 -6.68
C ALA A 293 33.28 -4.25 -6.21
N THR A 294 32.76 -5.43 -5.94
CA THR A 294 33.58 -6.64 -5.92
C THR A 294 33.97 -6.93 -7.36
N GLU A 295 35.13 -6.42 -7.76
CA GLU A 295 35.90 -7.00 -8.83
C GLU A 295 36.20 -8.46 -8.44
N HIS A 296 35.56 -9.39 -9.13
CA HIS A 296 36.09 -10.74 -9.30
C HIS A 296 36.86 -10.72 -10.62
N GLY A 297 38.19 -10.76 -10.50
CA GLY A 297 39.05 -11.16 -11.59
C GLY A 297 38.85 -12.64 -11.89
N ASP A 298 38.74 -12.95 -13.17
CA ASP A 298 39.71 -13.77 -13.90
C ASP A 298 39.70 -13.35 -15.37
#